data_AF-A0A3G7TSU0-F1
#
_entry.id   AF-A0A3G7TSU0-F1
#
_cell.length_a   1.000
_cell.length_b   1.000
_cell.length_c   1.000
_cell.angle_alpha   90.00
_cell.angle_beta   90.00
_cell.angle_gamma   90.00
#
_symmetry.space_group_name_H-M   'P 1'
#
loop_
_entity.id
_entity.type
_entity.pdbx_description
1 polymer ?
#
loop_
_entity_poly.entity_id
_entity_poly.type
_entity_poly.pdbx_seq_one_letter_code
_entity_poly.pdbx_strand_id
1 'polypeptide(L)'
;MNVSPQARKRNPTLPSHWEAHEVSYEIQGKVKTVMTSLPAKTYTPQSVARLYQERWEIRDIKSSMQQNAMTLRSKKMELVYQEVWGLLLAYNVIRREASQAAVAFGRTPSDIRFKPACQYIAVQLIVMAAANPVSATGRRLAELRAGIGGLFLDHRPRPSRPRTVKISKTRFPVDRKAAPLK
;
A
#
# COMPACT_ATOMS: atom_id res chain seq x y z
N MET A 1 28.30 -0.85 -2.61
CA MET A 1 28.00 -1.93 -3.61
C MET A 1 28.42 -1.44 -5.00
N ASN A 2 28.80 -2.32 -5.93
CA ASN A 2 29.29 -1.88 -7.25
C ASN A 2 28.15 -1.38 -8.13
N VAL A 3 28.37 -0.29 -8.87
CA VAL A 3 27.44 0.17 -9.90
C VAL A 3 27.57 -0.75 -11.11
N SER A 4 26.44 -1.20 -11.67
CA SER A 4 26.47 -2.13 -12.79
C SER A 4 27.18 -1.52 -14.01
N PRO A 5 27.97 -2.30 -14.77
CA PRO A 5 28.63 -1.80 -15.98
C PRO A 5 27.63 -1.23 -16.99
N GLN A 6 26.42 -1.80 -17.08
CA GLN A 6 25.37 -1.32 -17.97
C GLN A 6 24.84 0.07 -17.59
N ALA A 7 24.72 0.35 -16.28
CA ALA A 7 24.34 1.68 -15.80
C ALA A 7 25.43 2.71 -16.11
N ARG A 8 26.71 2.38 -15.88
CA ARG A 8 27.85 3.26 -16.21
C ARG A 8 28.02 3.48 -17.71
N LYS A 9 27.66 2.49 -18.55
CA LYS A 9 27.63 2.68 -20.02
C LYS A 9 26.57 3.67 -20.46
N ARG A 10 25.39 3.68 -19.81
CA ARG A 10 24.30 4.63 -20.10
C ARG A 10 24.56 6.02 -19.52
N ASN A 11 25.23 6.08 -18.37
CA ASN A 11 25.64 7.33 -17.75
C ASN A 11 27.10 7.24 -17.24
N PRO A 12 28.08 7.72 -18.03
CA PRO A 12 29.50 7.64 -17.69
C PRO A 12 29.90 8.42 -16.42
N THR A 13 29.08 9.38 -15.97
CA THR A 13 29.38 10.18 -14.77
C THR A 13 29.10 9.43 -13.47
N LEU A 14 28.52 8.22 -13.54
CA LEU A 14 28.23 7.42 -12.36
C LEU A 14 29.52 6.88 -11.71
N PRO A 15 29.62 6.92 -10.36
CA PRO A 15 30.75 6.40 -9.63
C PRO A 15 30.90 4.88 -9.81
N SER A 16 32.06 4.35 -9.44
CA SER A 16 32.33 2.89 -9.47
C SER A 16 31.50 2.13 -8.44
N HIS A 17 31.21 2.76 -7.30
CA HIS A 17 30.44 2.20 -6.20
C HIS A 17 29.31 3.15 -5.83
N TRP A 18 28.16 2.59 -5.45
CA TRP A 18 27.10 3.35 -4.81
C TRP A 18 27.13 3.13 -3.30
N GLU A 19 26.86 4.22 -2.59
CA GLU A 19 26.75 4.29 -1.14
C GLU A 19 25.27 4.30 -0.73
N ALA A 20 24.98 3.65 0.40
CA ALA A 20 23.69 3.73 1.06
C ALA A 20 23.87 3.65 2.56
N HIS A 21 22.92 4.22 3.28
CA HIS A 21 22.86 4.13 4.72
C HIS A 21 22.17 2.83 5.12
N GLU A 22 22.78 2.12 6.06
CA GLU A 22 22.22 0.93 6.67
C GLU A 22 21.52 1.30 7.98
N VAL A 23 20.27 0.88 8.12
CA VAL A 23 19.49 0.99 9.36
C VAL A 23 19.11 -0.41 9.83
N SER A 24 19.70 -0.82 10.95
CA SER A 24 19.43 -2.11 11.59
C SER A 24 18.57 -1.92 12.84
N TYR A 25 17.54 -2.74 12.99
CA TYR A 25 16.60 -2.69 14.11
C TYR A 25 16.13 -4.09 14.50
N GLU A 26 15.75 -4.29 15.76
CA GLU A 26 15.25 -5.56 16.26
C GLU A 26 13.72 -5.60 16.23
N ILE A 27 13.17 -6.70 15.72
CA ILE A 27 11.75 -7.04 15.89
C ILE A 27 11.68 -8.48 16.38
N GLN A 28 11.11 -8.67 17.58
CA GLN A 28 10.83 -9.98 18.17
C GLN A 28 12.07 -10.90 18.19
N GLY A 29 13.19 -10.43 18.73
CA GLY A 29 14.42 -11.22 18.82
C GLY A 29 15.16 -11.41 17.50
N LYS A 30 14.73 -10.75 16.41
CA LYS A 30 15.39 -10.84 15.09
C LYS A 30 15.84 -9.46 14.62
N VAL A 31 17.13 -9.34 14.33
CA VAL A 31 17.70 -8.16 13.67
C VAL A 31 17.27 -8.13 12.22
N LYS A 32 16.73 -7.00 11.79
CA LYS A 32 16.39 -6.70 10.40
C LYS A 32 17.15 -5.46 9.95
N THR A 33 17.57 -5.49 8.70
CA THR A 33 18.36 -4.42 8.09
C THR A 33 17.60 -3.83 6.91
N VAL A 34 17.58 -2.50 6.84
CA VAL A 34 17.01 -1.72 5.74
C VAL A 34 18.08 -0.79 5.20
N MET A 35 18.23 -0.76 3.88
CA MET A 35 19.08 0.22 3.22
C MET A 35 18.26 1.41 2.74
N THR A 36 18.76 2.61 2.98
CA THR A 36 18.07 3.87 2.65
C THR A 36 19.03 4.90 2.06
N SER A 37 18.52 5.74 1.18
CA SER A 37 19.21 6.94 0.68
C SER A 37 18.85 8.20 1.48
N LEU A 38 18.04 8.07 2.54
CA LEU A 38 17.65 9.20 3.39
C LEU A 38 18.87 9.75 4.14
N PRO A 39 19.05 11.09 4.21
CA PRO A 39 20.17 11.69 4.91
C PRO A 39 20.16 11.38 6.41
N ALA A 40 21.23 10.78 6.91
CA ALA A 40 21.37 10.42 8.33
C ALA A 40 21.35 11.65 9.27
N LYS A 41 21.72 12.84 8.77
CA LYS A 41 21.65 14.11 9.53
C LYS A 41 20.22 14.57 9.81
N THR A 42 19.27 14.20 8.95
CA THR A 42 17.87 14.66 9.02
C THR A 42 16.97 13.60 9.64
N TYR A 43 17.21 12.32 9.35
CA TYR A 43 16.33 11.23 9.75
C TYR A 43 17.06 10.24 10.66
N THR A 44 16.49 10.00 11.84
CA THR A 44 17.04 9.06 12.80
C THR A 44 16.82 7.61 12.35
N PRO A 45 17.73 6.67 12.68
CA PRO A 45 17.55 5.25 12.38
C PRO A 45 16.20 4.70 12.86
N GLN A 46 15.74 5.13 14.04
CA GLN A 46 14.44 4.74 14.61
C GLN A 46 13.26 5.21 13.75
N SER A 47 13.31 6.44 13.21
CA SER A 47 12.26 6.96 12.33
C SER A 47 12.16 6.18 11.02
N VAL A 48 13.31 5.84 10.44
CA VAL A 48 13.40 5.03 9.21
C VAL A 48 12.88 3.62 9.46
N ALA A 49 13.28 3.00 10.57
CA ALA A 49 12.82 1.67 10.96
C ALA A 49 11.30 1.64 11.15
N ARG A 50 10.74 2.63 11.86
CA ARG A 50 9.28 2.76 12.06
C ARG A 50 8.55 2.92 10.73
N LEU A 51 9.00 3.83 9.87
CA LEU A 51 8.40 4.05 8.55
C LEU A 51 8.43 2.76 7.70
N TYR A 52 9.53 2.01 7.75
CA TYR A 52 9.64 0.75 7.02
C TYR A 52 8.69 -0.33 7.57
N GLN A 53 8.40 -0.33 8.87
CA GLN A 53 7.40 -1.23 9.47
C GLN A 53 5.98 -0.89 8.99
N GLU A 54 5.67 0.40 8.86
CA GLU A 54 4.37 0.91 8.37
C GLU A 54 4.13 0.62 6.88
N ARG A 55 5.17 0.21 6.11
CA ARG A 55 5.05 -0.17 4.68
C ARG A 55 3.90 -1.14 4.39
N TRP A 56 3.58 -2.03 5.33
CA TRP A 56 2.55 -3.05 5.16
C TRP A 56 1.12 -2.48 5.17
N GLU A 57 0.92 -1.25 5.66
CA GLU A 57 -0.37 -0.57 5.72
C GLU A 57 -0.84 -0.07 4.33
N ILE A 58 0.07 0.09 3.37
CA ILE A 58 -0.23 0.63 2.02
C ILE A 58 -0.76 -0.45 1.04
N ARG A 59 -0.93 -1.71 1.46
CA ARG A 59 -1.34 -2.82 0.55
C ARG A 59 -2.81 -2.88 0.15
N ASP A 60 -3.64 -1.98 0.67
CA ASP A 60 -5.10 -2.00 0.45
C ASP A 60 -5.56 -1.83 -1.00
N ILE A 61 -4.67 -1.38 -1.90
CA ILE A 61 -4.98 -1.08 -3.31
C ILE A 61 -5.58 -2.29 -4.06
N LYS A 62 -5.19 -3.53 -3.72
CA LYS A 62 -5.36 -4.67 -4.66
C LYS A 62 -6.64 -5.50 -4.55
N SER A 63 -7.31 -5.60 -3.39
CA SER A 63 -8.42 -6.58 -3.22
C SER A 63 -9.81 -5.93 -3.12
N SER A 64 -9.88 -4.72 -2.60
CA SER A 64 -11.13 -4.12 -2.12
C SER A 64 -11.96 -3.45 -3.22
N MET A 65 -11.33 -2.74 -4.16
CA MET A 65 -12.05 -1.92 -5.16
C MET A 65 -12.73 -2.70 -6.26
N GLN A 66 -12.21 -3.88 -6.62
CA GLN A 66 -12.76 -4.72 -7.68
C GLN A 66 -13.52 -5.94 -7.15
N GLN A 67 -13.88 -5.96 -5.85
CA GLN A 67 -14.53 -7.14 -5.24
C GLN A 67 -13.75 -8.45 -5.47
N ASN A 68 -12.40 -8.36 -5.50
CA ASN A 68 -11.50 -9.45 -5.89
C ASN A 68 -11.66 -10.00 -7.32
N ALA A 69 -12.17 -9.20 -8.26
CA ALA A 69 -12.17 -9.59 -9.67
C ALA A 69 -10.72 -9.91 -10.12
N MET A 70 -10.55 -11.06 -10.76
CA MET A 70 -9.24 -11.54 -11.19
C MET A 70 -8.76 -10.87 -12.50
N THR A 71 -9.66 -10.23 -13.24
CA THR A 71 -9.40 -9.70 -14.58
C THR A 71 -10.08 -8.35 -14.77
N LEU A 72 -9.41 -7.48 -15.53
CA LEU A 72 -10.01 -6.24 -16.04
C LEU A 72 -11.09 -6.57 -17.08
N ARG A 73 -12.06 -5.65 -17.27
CA ARG A 73 -13.20 -5.91 -18.15
C ARG A 73 -12.84 -5.80 -19.63
N SER A 74 -11.94 -4.88 -19.97
CA SER A 74 -11.59 -4.64 -21.38
C SER A 74 -10.53 -5.59 -21.91
N LYS A 75 -10.65 -5.92 -23.21
CA LYS A 75 -9.65 -6.67 -23.98
C LYS A 75 -8.83 -5.80 -24.94
N LYS A 76 -9.14 -4.50 -25.05
CA LYS A 76 -8.40 -3.54 -25.88
C LYS A 76 -7.37 -2.80 -25.03
N MET A 77 -6.13 -2.68 -25.52
CA MET A 77 -5.01 -2.06 -24.79
C MET A 77 -5.36 -0.67 -24.24
N GLU A 78 -5.88 0.23 -25.08
CA GLU A 78 -6.21 1.61 -24.68
C GLU A 78 -7.25 1.65 -23.55
N LEU A 79 -8.30 0.85 -23.66
CA LEU A 79 -9.36 0.75 -22.66
C LEU A 79 -8.88 0.07 -21.37
N VAL A 80 -7.89 -0.82 -21.44
CA VAL A 80 -7.22 -1.38 -20.26
C VAL A 80 -6.47 -0.29 -19.50
N TYR A 81 -5.72 0.58 -20.20
CA TYR A 81 -5.09 1.73 -19.55
C TYR A 81 -6.11 2.64 -18.90
N GLN A 82 -7.21 2.95 -19.59
CA GLN A 82 -8.29 3.76 -19.05
C GLN A 82 -8.87 3.14 -17.77
N GLU A 83 -9.11 1.83 -17.75
CA GLU A 83 -9.64 1.13 -16.58
C GLU A 83 -8.66 1.18 -15.40
N VAL A 84 -7.37 0.94 -15.63
CA VAL A 84 -6.32 1.05 -14.59
C VAL A 84 -6.24 2.47 -14.05
N TRP A 85 -6.23 3.48 -14.92
CA TRP A 85 -6.21 4.88 -14.49
C TRP A 85 -7.46 5.26 -13.70
N GLY A 86 -8.63 4.80 -14.12
CA GLY A 86 -9.88 5.00 -13.38
C GLY A 86 -9.83 4.42 -11.97
N LEU A 87 -9.28 3.21 -11.80
CA LEU A 87 -9.09 2.58 -10.50
C LEU A 87 -8.12 3.36 -9.60
N LEU A 88 -6.98 3.79 -10.16
CA LEU A 88 -5.99 4.57 -9.41
C LEU A 88 -6.56 5.94 -8.98
N LEU A 89 -7.33 6.59 -9.85
CA LEU A 89 -8.00 7.85 -9.53
C LEU A 89 -9.04 7.64 -8.42
N ALA A 90 -9.91 6.64 -8.55
CA ALA A 90 -10.90 6.34 -7.52
C ALA A 90 -10.25 6.00 -6.17
N TYR A 91 -9.15 5.23 -6.17
CA TYR A 91 -8.36 4.96 -4.96
C TYR A 91 -7.88 6.24 -4.29
N ASN A 92 -7.28 7.14 -5.07
CA ASN A 92 -6.74 8.40 -4.57
C ASN A 92 -7.84 9.32 -4.02
N VAL A 93 -8.99 9.40 -4.70
CA VAL A 93 -10.14 10.18 -4.23
C VAL A 93 -10.67 9.64 -2.90
N ILE A 94 -10.87 8.32 -2.80
CA ILE A 94 -11.34 7.67 -1.56
C ILE A 94 -10.34 7.92 -0.42
N ARG A 95 -9.04 7.74 -0.66
CA ARG A 95 -8.00 7.98 0.35
C ARG A 95 -7.93 9.45 0.75
N ARG A 96 -8.16 10.37 -0.18
CA ARG A 96 -8.20 11.81 0.11
C ARG A 96 -9.38 12.15 1.00
N GLU A 97 -10.59 11.69 0.69
CA GLU A 97 -11.76 11.98 1.54
C GLU A 97 -11.65 11.30 2.91
N ALA A 98 -11.12 10.08 2.97
CA ALA A 98 -10.78 9.44 4.23
C ALA A 98 -9.77 10.26 5.03
N SER A 99 -8.70 10.75 4.39
CA SER A 99 -7.71 11.62 5.04
C SER A 99 -8.33 12.90 5.59
N GLN A 100 -9.23 13.54 4.84
CA GLN A 100 -9.93 14.74 5.29
C GLN A 100 -10.86 14.45 6.48
N ALA A 101 -11.56 13.31 6.47
CA ALA A 101 -12.35 12.88 7.62
C ALA A 101 -11.44 12.62 8.84
N ALA A 102 -10.32 11.91 8.67
CA ALA A 102 -9.37 11.66 9.76
C ALA A 102 -8.88 12.96 10.41
N VAL A 103 -8.50 13.96 9.60
CA VAL A 103 -8.10 15.28 10.10
C VAL A 103 -9.22 15.95 10.90
N ALA A 104 -10.46 15.90 10.41
CA ALA A 104 -11.62 16.48 11.10
C ALA A 104 -11.91 15.83 12.47
N PHE A 105 -11.54 14.55 12.64
CA PHE A 105 -11.71 13.80 13.89
C PHE A 105 -10.42 13.68 14.73
N GLY A 106 -9.34 14.39 14.37
CA GLY A 106 -8.06 14.34 15.09
C GLY A 106 -7.39 12.96 15.08
N ARG A 107 -7.66 12.15 14.05
CA ARG A 107 -7.11 10.79 13.85
C ARG A 107 -6.12 10.77 12.69
N THR A 108 -5.35 9.69 12.57
CA THR A 108 -4.45 9.52 11.44
C THR A 108 -5.21 8.93 10.24
N PRO A 109 -4.91 9.34 8.99
CA PRO A 109 -5.54 8.74 7.80
C PRO A 109 -5.34 7.22 7.70
N SER A 110 -4.26 6.71 8.27
CA SER A 110 -3.95 5.28 8.37
C SER A 110 -4.93 4.51 9.26
N ASP A 111 -5.65 5.21 10.15
CA ASP A 111 -6.66 4.60 11.02
C ASP A 111 -7.95 4.26 10.27
N ILE A 112 -8.15 4.71 9.03
CA ILE A 112 -9.38 4.43 8.28
C ILE A 112 -9.18 3.22 7.38
N ARG A 113 -10.03 2.21 7.59
CA ARG A 113 -10.08 1.02 6.72
C ARG A 113 -10.52 1.43 5.32
N PHE A 114 -9.74 1.09 4.31
CA PHE A 114 -10.07 1.44 2.94
C PHE A 114 -11.36 0.79 2.44
N LYS A 115 -11.57 -0.52 2.70
CA LYS A 115 -12.73 -1.26 2.17
C LYS A 115 -14.07 -0.69 2.67
N PRO A 116 -14.31 -0.49 3.98
CA PRO A 116 -15.52 0.16 4.47
C PRO A 116 -15.67 1.59 3.95
N ALA A 117 -14.60 2.37 3.89
CA ALA A 117 -14.65 3.74 3.34
C ALA A 117 -15.06 3.74 1.86
N CYS A 118 -14.48 2.85 1.05
CA CYS A 118 -14.84 2.68 -0.36
C CYS A 118 -16.32 2.30 -0.54
N GLN A 119 -16.82 1.35 0.25
CA GLN A 119 -18.23 0.94 0.20
C GLN A 119 -19.17 2.07 0.63
N TYR A 120 -18.84 2.75 1.73
CA TYR A 120 -19.62 3.86 2.26
C TYR A 120 -19.71 5.03 1.27
N ILE A 121 -18.56 5.44 0.70
CA ILE A 121 -18.50 6.51 -0.30
C ILE A 121 -19.27 6.10 -1.56
N ALA A 122 -19.11 4.86 -2.04
CA ALA A 122 -19.84 4.39 -3.22
C ALA A 122 -21.38 4.48 -3.03
N VAL A 123 -21.89 4.07 -1.86
CA VAL A 123 -23.31 4.22 -1.53
C VAL A 123 -23.72 5.69 -1.47
N GLN A 124 -22.91 6.54 -0.83
CA GLN A 124 -23.25 7.96 -0.74
C GLN A 124 -23.21 8.69 -2.08
N LEU A 125 -22.35 8.30 -3.01
CA LEU A 125 -22.36 8.86 -4.35
C LEU A 125 -23.68 8.59 -5.08
N ILE A 126 -24.28 7.41 -4.88
CA ILE A 126 -25.61 7.09 -5.44
C ILE A 126 -26.68 8.01 -4.84
N VAL A 127 -26.65 8.20 -3.52
CA VAL A 127 -27.60 9.09 -2.82
C VAL A 127 -27.42 10.54 -3.28
N MET A 128 -26.18 11.04 -3.32
CA MET A 128 -25.86 12.41 -3.71
C MET A 128 -26.21 12.70 -5.18
N ALA A 129 -26.10 11.73 -6.08
CA ALA A 129 -26.45 11.89 -7.49
C ALA A 129 -27.94 12.23 -7.71
N ALA A 130 -28.82 11.75 -6.83
CA ALA A 130 -30.25 12.03 -6.88
C ALA A 130 -30.68 13.21 -5.98
N ALA A 131 -29.74 13.87 -5.30
CA ALA A 131 -30.06 14.74 -4.18
C ALA A 131 -30.29 16.20 -4.60
N ASN A 132 -31.47 16.75 -4.27
CA ASN A 132 -31.86 18.14 -4.50
C ASN A 132 -32.11 18.89 -3.17
N PRO A 133 -31.86 20.21 -3.09
CA PRO A 133 -31.22 21.04 -4.10
C PRO A 133 -29.70 20.80 -4.18
N VAL A 134 -29.08 21.18 -5.31
CA VAL A 134 -27.62 21.07 -5.53
C VAL A 134 -26.84 21.98 -4.58
N SER A 135 -27.43 23.10 -4.15
CA SER A 135 -26.81 24.03 -3.19
C SER A 135 -26.45 23.39 -1.84
N ALA A 136 -27.11 22.29 -1.45
CA ALA A 136 -26.85 21.57 -0.21
C ALA A 136 -25.62 20.62 -0.27
N THR A 137 -24.88 20.58 -1.39
CA THR A 137 -23.75 19.66 -1.59
C THR A 137 -22.68 19.77 -0.51
N GLY A 138 -22.33 21.00 -0.11
CA GLY A 138 -21.33 21.22 0.94
C GLY A 138 -21.71 20.59 2.28
N ARG A 139 -22.99 20.73 2.67
CA ARG A 139 -23.53 20.10 3.89
C ARG A 139 -23.50 18.57 3.80
N ARG A 140 -23.94 18.00 2.67
CA ARG A 140 -23.92 16.54 2.44
C ARG A 140 -22.52 15.97 2.48
N LEU A 141 -21.54 16.72 1.96
CA LEU A 141 -20.13 16.33 2.03
C LEU A 141 -19.61 16.32 3.48
N ALA A 142 -20.03 17.28 4.31
CA ALA A 142 -19.71 17.29 5.73
C ALA A 142 -20.35 16.08 6.45
N GLU A 143 -21.60 15.77 6.15
CA GLU A 143 -22.31 14.59 6.68
C GLU A 143 -21.65 13.27 6.24
N LEU A 144 -21.21 13.18 4.98
CA LEU A 144 -20.43 12.04 4.46
C LEU A 144 -19.12 11.87 5.24
N ARG A 145 -18.37 12.95 5.45
CA ARG A 145 -17.12 12.90 6.23
C ARG A 145 -17.38 12.51 7.68
N ALA A 146 -18.47 12.98 8.26
CA ALA A 146 -18.88 12.58 9.60
C ALA A 146 -19.16 11.07 9.69
N GLY A 147 -19.84 10.50 8.70
CA GLY A 147 -20.07 9.06 8.61
C GLY A 147 -18.80 8.23 8.43
N ILE A 148 -17.82 8.73 7.67
CA ILE A 148 -16.49 8.10 7.56
C ILE A 148 -15.78 8.07 8.92
N GLY A 149 -16.00 9.07 9.78
CA GLY A 149 -15.50 9.10 11.15
C GLY A 149 -15.95 7.92 12.01
N GLY A 150 -17.02 7.21 11.64
CA GLY A 150 -17.41 5.97 12.32
C GLY A 150 -16.60 4.73 11.91
N LEU A 151 -15.73 4.84 10.89
CA LEU A 151 -15.06 3.69 10.26
C LEU A 151 -13.60 3.50 10.72
N PHE A 152 -13.19 4.16 11.80
CA PHE A 152 -11.85 4.03 12.35
C PHE A 152 -11.52 2.60 12.78
N LEU A 153 -10.22 2.30 12.75
CA LEU A 153 -9.63 1.09 13.28
C LEU A 153 -9.49 1.22 14.79
N ASP A 154 -9.94 0.20 15.50
CA ASP A 154 -9.39 -0.08 16.82
C ASP A 154 -7.97 -0.61 16.62
N HIS A 155 -6.98 0.11 17.16
CA HIS A 155 -5.58 -0.28 17.09
C HIS A 155 -5.36 -1.56 17.91
N ARG A 156 -5.45 -2.71 17.25
CA ARG A 156 -5.06 -4.00 17.83
C ARG A 156 -3.64 -4.34 17.39
N PRO A 157 -2.70 -4.62 18.31
CA PRO A 157 -1.36 -5.06 17.94
C PRO A 157 -1.46 -6.30 17.05
N ARG A 158 -0.97 -6.19 15.80
CA ARG A 158 -0.99 -7.30 14.86
C ARG A 158 0.11 -8.28 15.28
N PRO A 159 -0.23 -9.53 15.64
CA PRO A 159 0.79 -10.52 15.97
C PRO A 159 1.65 -10.76 14.73
N SER A 160 2.96 -10.81 14.94
CA SER A 160 3.88 -11.23 13.88
C SER A 160 3.52 -12.64 13.45
N ARG A 161 3.35 -12.79 12.14
CA ARG A 161 3.20 -14.08 11.50
C ARG A 161 4.50 -14.34 10.75
N PRO A 162 5.48 -15.04 11.37
CA PRO A 162 6.67 -15.42 10.65
C PRO A 162 6.27 -16.14 9.37
N ARG A 163 7.04 -15.91 8.30
CA ARG A 163 6.72 -16.46 6.98
C ARG A 163 6.87 -17.98 7.05
N THR A 164 5.75 -18.67 7.23
CA THR A 164 5.70 -20.14 7.28
C THR A 164 5.13 -20.68 5.98
N VAL A 165 5.77 -21.74 5.47
CA VAL A 165 5.26 -22.49 4.33
C VAL A 165 4.10 -23.34 4.83
N LYS A 166 2.86 -23.06 4.40
CA LYS A 166 1.67 -23.80 4.83
C LYS A 166 1.66 -25.25 4.29
N ILE A 167 2.24 -25.46 3.11
CA ILE A 167 2.34 -26.76 2.40
C ILE A 167 3.65 -26.77 1.61
N SER A 168 4.39 -27.87 1.61
CA SER A 168 5.61 -28.05 0.78
C SER A 168 5.33 -27.68 -0.69
N LYS A 169 6.23 -26.91 -1.31
CA LYS A 169 6.10 -26.54 -2.73
C LYS A 169 6.29 -27.73 -3.68
N THR A 170 6.94 -28.79 -3.21
CA THR A 170 7.11 -30.02 -3.98
C THR A 170 5.94 -30.95 -3.72
N ARG A 171 5.12 -31.17 -4.77
CA ARG A 171 4.14 -32.27 -4.82
C ARG A 171 4.81 -33.64 -4.82
N PHE A 172 6.09 -33.70 -5.16
CA PHE A 172 6.84 -34.94 -5.29
C PHE A 172 7.69 -35.21 -4.05
N PRO A 173 7.82 -36.48 -3.64
CA PRO A 173 8.82 -36.89 -2.65
C PRO A 173 10.21 -36.42 -3.07
N VAL A 174 11.00 -35.95 -2.12
CA VAL A 174 12.40 -35.59 -2.37
C VAL A 174 13.20 -36.89 -2.50
N ASP A 175 13.61 -37.23 -3.73
CA ASP A 175 14.53 -38.34 -3.95
C ASP A 175 15.96 -37.88 -3.66
N ARG A 176 16.51 -38.33 -2.52
CA ARG A 176 17.89 -38.04 -2.10
C ARG A 176 18.95 -38.83 -2.86
N LYS A 177 18.53 -39.79 -3.69
CA LYS A 177 19.41 -40.60 -4.54
C LYS A 177 19.32 -40.19 -6.03
N ALA A 178 18.58 -39.14 -6.35
CA ALA A 178 18.48 -38.65 -7.71
C ALA A 178 19.87 -38.28 -8.24
N ALA A 179 20.22 -38.85 -9.40
CA ALA A 179 21.46 -38.49 -10.08
C ALA A 179 21.45 -36.98 -10.39
N PRO A 180 22.59 -36.29 -10.23
CA PRO A 180 22.68 -34.87 -10.59
C PRO A 180 22.26 -34.70 -12.05
N LEU A 181 21.39 -33.72 -12.31
CA LEU A 181 20.97 -33.36 -13.66
C LEU A 181 22.24 -32.95 -14.44
N LYS A 182 22.46 -33.59 -15.58
CA LYS A 182 23.54 -33.23 -16.52
C LYS A 182 23.38 -31.82 -17.04
#